data_AF-A0A9W8Z073-F1
#
_entry.id   AF-A0A9W8Z073-F1
#
_cell.length_a   1.000
_cell.length_b   1.000
_cell.length_c   1.000
_cell.angle_alpha   90.00
_cell.angle_beta   90.00
_cell.angle_gamma   90.00
#
_symmetry.space_group_name_H-M   'P 1'
#
loop_
_entity.id
_entity.type
_entity.pdbx_description
1 polymer ?
#
loop_
_entity_poly.entity_id
_entity_poly.type
_entity_poly.pdbx_seq_one_letter_code
_entity_poly.pdbx_strand_id
1 'polypeptide(L)'
;MRVYLYAKALAHHTASTYATDAAKLDLLFTACLFHDIGTTDEYDGSQRFEVEGGDAAVKHLDQFDISAADKHDVWTAIACHTSPHIAERIGELSKLVRIAVITDFGRKSSAWEVLLPLREEMERSLGRSNIEKVLGDAVVEQAKRQPEKAPVVSWPGVMYKAHLAEPEWSGVNKMF
;
A
#
# COMPACT_ATOMS: atom_id res chain seq x y z
N MET A 1 9.77 0.05 -2.47
CA MET A 1 11.03 0.43 -1.76
C MET A 1 10.87 1.63 -0.83
N ARG A 2 10.49 2.84 -1.30
CA ARG A 2 10.35 4.03 -0.43
C ARG A 2 9.45 3.80 0.78
N VAL A 3 8.28 3.18 0.56
CA VAL A 3 7.33 2.81 1.63
C VAL A 3 8.01 2.02 2.76
N TYR A 4 8.81 0.99 2.44
CA TYR A 4 9.54 0.24 3.48
C TYR A 4 10.51 1.12 4.27
N LEU A 5 11.23 2.03 3.61
CA LEU A 5 12.20 2.89 4.28
C LEU A 5 11.52 3.85 5.26
N TYR A 6 10.37 4.41 4.89
CA TYR A 6 9.56 5.22 5.82
C TYR A 6 8.99 4.38 6.95
N ALA A 7 8.48 3.18 6.65
CA ALA A 7 7.89 2.30 7.65
C ALA A 7 8.95 1.85 8.68
N LYS A 8 10.16 1.53 8.21
CA LYS A 8 11.31 1.19 9.07
C LYS A 8 11.72 2.37 9.94
N ALA A 9 11.86 3.56 9.39
CA ALA A 9 12.20 4.76 10.16
C ALA A 9 11.15 5.07 11.22
N LEU A 10 9.87 4.92 10.87
CA LEU A 10 8.76 5.08 11.80
C LEU A 10 8.80 4.02 12.91
N ALA A 11 9.01 2.75 12.56
CA ALA A 11 9.11 1.67 13.52
C ALA A 11 10.23 1.93 14.55
N HIS A 12 11.39 2.44 14.10
CA HIS A 12 12.47 2.85 15.00
C HIS A 12 12.04 4.03 15.91
N HIS A 13 11.40 5.05 15.34
CA HIS A 13 10.95 6.22 16.09
C HIS A 13 9.93 5.87 17.18
N THR A 14 9.07 4.87 16.94
CA THR A 14 8.03 4.45 17.90
C THR A 14 8.46 3.30 18.80
N ALA A 15 9.74 2.90 18.78
CA ALA A 15 10.25 1.72 19.51
C ALA A 15 9.41 0.45 19.25
N SER A 16 8.98 0.27 18.00
CA SER A 16 8.14 -0.86 17.57
C SER A 16 8.89 -2.18 17.61
N THR A 17 8.19 -3.29 17.86
CA THR A 17 8.77 -4.63 17.69
C THR A 17 9.26 -4.87 16.26
N TYR A 18 8.65 -4.21 15.27
CA TYR A 18 9.04 -4.28 13.86
C TYR A 18 10.38 -3.59 13.56
N ALA A 19 10.99 -2.91 14.53
CA ALA A 19 12.31 -2.32 14.43
C ALA A 19 13.42 -3.09 15.16
N THR A 20 13.06 -3.99 16.09
CA THR A 20 14.00 -4.67 16.99
C THR A 20 14.02 -6.18 16.77
N ASP A 21 12.90 -6.78 16.37
CA ASP A 21 12.81 -8.19 16.03
C ASP A 21 13.05 -8.37 14.52
N ALA A 22 14.08 -9.14 14.16
CA ALA A 22 14.46 -9.37 12.76
C ALA A 22 13.37 -10.09 11.96
N ALA A 23 12.69 -11.08 12.56
CA ALA A 23 11.61 -11.79 11.90
C ALA A 23 10.42 -10.87 11.65
N LYS A 24 10.09 -9.98 12.60
CA LYS A 24 9.05 -8.96 12.41
C LYS A 24 9.45 -7.94 11.34
N LEU A 25 10.72 -7.52 11.29
CA LEU A 25 11.20 -6.61 10.26
C LEU A 25 11.05 -7.19 8.85
N ASP A 26 11.25 -8.49 8.67
CA ASP A 26 11.02 -9.20 7.39
C ASP A 26 9.53 -9.18 6.99
N LEU A 27 8.61 -9.28 7.96
CA LEU A 27 7.17 -9.12 7.71
C LEU A 27 6.82 -7.69 7.31
N LEU A 28 7.44 -6.69 7.95
CA LEU A 28 7.28 -5.27 7.58
C LEU A 28 7.75 -5.03 6.15
N PHE A 29 8.92 -5.58 5.80
CA PHE A 29 9.46 -5.51 4.45
C PHE A 29 8.51 -6.16 3.44
N THR A 30 8.02 -7.37 3.74
CA THR A 30 7.09 -8.11 2.88
C THR A 30 5.80 -7.32 2.65
N ALA A 31 5.16 -6.83 3.72
CA ALA A 31 3.92 -6.05 3.59
C ALA A 31 4.13 -4.77 2.74
N CYS A 32 5.24 -4.06 2.95
CA CYS A 32 5.56 -2.85 2.17
C CYS A 32 5.87 -3.17 0.69
N LEU A 33 6.48 -4.31 0.40
CA LEU A 33 6.81 -4.70 -0.97
C LEU A 33 5.56 -5.16 -1.75
N PHE A 34 4.64 -5.86 -1.07
CA PHE A 34 3.46 -6.46 -1.69
C PHE A 34 2.22 -5.56 -1.70
N HIS A 35 2.19 -4.43 -0.97
CA HIS A 35 0.93 -3.67 -0.79
C HIS A 35 0.21 -3.28 -2.10
N ASP A 36 0.95 -2.97 -3.16
CA ASP A 36 0.41 -2.62 -4.49
C ASP A 36 0.55 -3.75 -5.53
N ILE A 37 1.03 -4.95 -5.16
CA ILE A 37 1.31 -6.01 -6.15
C ILE A 37 0.06 -6.49 -6.89
N GLY A 38 -1.11 -6.37 -6.26
CA GLY A 38 -2.41 -6.68 -6.87
C GLY A 38 -2.77 -5.78 -8.06
N THR A 39 -2.03 -4.69 -8.30
CA THR A 39 -2.21 -3.82 -9.48
C THR A 39 -1.50 -4.35 -10.73
N THR A 40 -0.69 -5.40 -10.59
CA THR A 40 0.01 -6.04 -11.72
C THR A 40 -0.89 -7.04 -12.45
N ASP A 41 -0.57 -7.33 -13.71
CA ASP A 41 -1.33 -8.28 -14.53
C ASP A 41 -1.30 -9.72 -13.98
N GLU A 42 -0.23 -10.11 -13.27
CA GLU A 42 -0.09 -11.45 -12.67
C GLU A 42 -1.12 -11.69 -11.56
N TYR A 43 -1.52 -10.62 -10.86
CA TYR A 43 -2.46 -10.66 -9.73
C TYR A 43 -3.78 -9.91 -10.04
N ASP A 44 -4.18 -9.84 -11.32
CA ASP A 44 -5.43 -9.22 -11.77
C ASP A 44 -6.65 -10.16 -11.63
N GLY A 45 -6.87 -10.69 -10.41
CA GLY A 45 -8.02 -11.55 -10.06
C GLY A 45 -9.34 -10.79 -9.91
N SER A 46 -10.41 -11.46 -9.47
CA SER A 46 -11.77 -10.86 -9.40
C SER A 46 -12.00 -9.94 -8.20
N GLN A 47 -11.06 -9.83 -7.27
CA GLN A 47 -11.19 -9.02 -6.05
C GLN A 47 -10.50 -7.66 -6.21
N ARG A 48 -10.67 -6.77 -5.23
CA ARG A 48 -9.93 -5.50 -5.21
C ARG A 48 -8.42 -5.77 -5.13
N PHE A 49 -7.61 -4.90 -5.72
CA PHE A 49 -6.15 -5.07 -5.77
C PHE A 49 -5.52 -5.19 -4.37
N GLU A 50 -6.10 -4.54 -3.34
CA GLU A 50 -5.61 -4.66 -1.96
C GLU A 50 -5.76 -6.08 -1.42
N VAL A 51 -6.82 -6.78 -1.83
CA VAL A 51 -7.09 -8.17 -1.41
C VAL A 51 -6.22 -9.13 -2.20
N GLU A 52 -6.15 -8.97 -3.52
CA GLU A 52 -5.27 -9.78 -4.38
C GLU A 52 -3.79 -9.66 -3.95
N GLY A 53 -3.35 -8.47 -3.54
CA GLY A 53 -2.01 -8.26 -3.02
C GLY A 53 -1.76 -8.92 -1.66
N GLY A 54 -2.77 -8.95 -0.79
CA GLY A 54 -2.72 -9.69 0.47
C GLY A 54 -2.58 -11.20 0.22
N ASP A 55 -3.40 -11.75 -0.67
CA ASP A 55 -3.36 -13.17 -1.04
C ASP A 55 -2.01 -13.56 -1.66
N ALA A 56 -1.46 -12.70 -2.54
CA ALA A 56 -0.13 -12.86 -3.12
C ALA A 56 0.98 -12.91 -2.06
N ALA A 57 0.90 -12.04 -1.04
CA ALA A 57 1.88 -12.01 0.04
C ALA A 57 1.81 -13.28 0.90
N VAL A 58 0.61 -13.76 1.22
CA VAL A 58 0.44 -15.02 1.97
C VAL A 58 1.01 -16.20 1.19
N LYS A 59 0.71 -16.29 -0.11
CA LYS A 59 1.27 -17.32 -1.00
C LYS A 59 2.80 -17.29 -1.05
N HIS A 60 3.40 -16.11 -1.02
CA HIS A 60 4.86 -15.97 -0.91
C HIS A 60 5.37 -16.46 0.45
N LEU A 61 4.72 -16.06 1.54
CA LEU A 61 5.10 -16.44 2.91
C LEU A 61 4.91 -17.93 3.21
N ASP A 62 4.04 -18.63 2.48
CA ASP A 62 3.87 -20.09 2.57
C ASP A 62 5.12 -20.88 2.17
N GLN A 63 6.07 -20.25 1.49
CA GLN A 63 7.37 -20.85 1.14
C GLN A 63 8.36 -20.88 2.33
N PHE A 64 7.98 -20.26 3.46
CA PHE A 64 8.81 -20.11 4.65
C PHE A 64 8.09 -20.61 5.91
N ASP A 65 8.85 -20.86 6.98
CA ASP A 65 8.31 -21.25 8.28
C ASP A 65 7.79 -20.03 9.06
N ILE A 66 6.71 -19.44 8.56
CA ILE A 66 6.05 -18.27 9.14
C ILE A 66 4.71 -18.69 9.73
N SER A 67 4.40 -18.18 10.94
CA SER A 67 3.17 -18.52 11.64
C SER A 67 1.92 -18.03 10.89
N ALA A 68 0.80 -18.73 11.05
CA ALA A 68 -0.46 -18.30 10.46
C ALA A 68 -0.90 -16.90 10.96
N ALA A 69 -0.58 -16.56 12.20
CA ALA A 69 -0.85 -15.24 12.78
C ALA A 69 -0.04 -14.13 12.07
N ASP A 70 1.25 -14.37 11.83
CA ASP A 70 2.12 -13.42 11.12
C ASP A 70 1.70 -13.22 9.66
N LYS A 71 1.32 -14.31 8.98
CA LYS A 71 0.75 -14.24 7.62
C LYS A 71 -0.54 -13.42 7.62
N HIS A 72 -1.39 -13.60 8.62
CA HIS A 72 -2.61 -12.82 8.76
C HIS A 72 -2.35 -11.33 9.03
N ASP A 73 -1.35 -10.99 9.85
CA ASP A 73 -0.94 -9.61 10.09
C ASP A 73 -0.45 -8.93 8.80
N VAL A 74 0.36 -9.62 8.00
CA VAL A 74 0.83 -9.13 6.69
C VAL A 74 -0.34 -8.94 5.73
N TRP A 75 -1.21 -9.95 5.61
CA TRP A 75 -2.41 -9.86 4.77
C TRP A 75 -3.28 -8.67 5.17
N THR A 76 -3.52 -8.50 6.47
CA THR A 76 -4.35 -7.40 7.01
C THR A 76 -3.74 -6.04 6.74
N ALA A 77 -2.42 -5.90 6.92
CA ALA A 77 -1.72 -4.66 6.62
C ALA A 77 -1.83 -4.26 5.15
N ILE A 78 -1.74 -5.23 4.23
CA ILE A 78 -1.93 -4.99 2.80
C ILE A 78 -3.40 -4.71 2.49
N ALA A 79 -4.33 -5.58 2.88
CA ALA A 79 -5.75 -5.45 2.53
C ALA A 79 -6.39 -4.14 3.04
N CYS A 80 -5.88 -3.58 4.14
CA CYS A 80 -6.39 -2.34 4.72
C CYS A 80 -5.61 -1.07 4.33
N HIS A 81 -4.48 -1.13 3.61
CA HIS A 81 -3.59 0.04 3.47
C HIS A 81 -4.22 1.28 2.81
N THR A 82 -5.31 1.10 2.05
CA THR A 82 -6.12 2.19 1.44
C THR A 82 -7.28 2.66 2.33
N SER A 83 -7.50 2.05 3.50
CA SER A 83 -8.64 2.27 4.38
C SER A 83 -8.29 3.16 5.58
N PRO A 84 -8.54 4.48 5.53
CA PRO A 84 -8.17 5.41 6.59
C PRO A 84 -8.92 5.10 7.90
N HIS A 85 -8.24 5.37 9.02
CA HIS A 85 -8.62 5.08 10.41
C HIS A 85 -8.72 3.60 10.78
N ILE A 86 -9.07 2.72 9.83
CA ILE A 86 -9.10 1.28 10.05
C ILE A 86 -7.67 0.75 10.13
N ALA A 87 -6.85 1.03 9.11
CA ALA A 87 -5.48 0.51 9.04
C ALA A 87 -4.60 1.01 10.20
N GLU A 88 -4.78 2.26 10.63
CA GLU A 88 -4.04 2.85 11.73
C GLU A 88 -4.42 2.27 13.11
N ARG A 89 -5.57 1.59 13.21
CA ARG A 89 -6.13 1.10 14.47
C ARG A 89 -6.12 -0.42 14.62
N ILE A 90 -6.25 -1.16 13.52
CA ILE A 90 -6.47 -2.61 13.51
C ILE A 90 -5.25 -3.41 13.99
N GLY A 91 -4.04 -2.92 13.71
CA GLY A 91 -2.80 -3.58 14.09
C GLY A 91 -1.58 -2.67 13.89
N GLU A 92 -0.48 -3.00 14.56
CA GLU A 92 0.75 -2.21 14.51
C GLU A 92 1.39 -2.23 13.11
N LEU A 93 1.49 -3.40 12.48
CA LEU A 93 2.01 -3.54 11.12
C LEU A 93 1.17 -2.73 10.12
N SER A 94 -0.16 -2.84 10.20
CA SER A 94 -1.10 -2.10 9.35
C SER A 94 -0.92 -0.59 9.51
N LYS A 95 -0.73 -0.11 10.75
CA LYS A 95 -0.45 1.30 11.03
C LYS A 95 0.88 1.75 10.41
N LEU A 96 1.95 0.98 10.55
CA LEU A 96 3.26 1.31 9.99
C LEU A 96 3.21 1.41 8.47
N VAL A 97 2.63 0.41 7.80
CA VAL A 97 2.46 0.38 6.33
C VAL A 97 1.62 1.56 5.89
N ARG A 98 0.46 1.77 6.53
CA ARG A 98 -0.46 2.87 6.18
C ARG A 98 0.20 4.24 6.27
N ILE A 99 0.88 4.53 7.38
CA ILE A 99 1.56 5.82 7.58
C ILE A 99 2.66 6.00 6.53
N ALA A 100 3.43 4.95 6.24
CA ALA A 100 4.47 4.99 5.22
C ALA A 100 3.92 5.23 3.80
N VAL A 101 2.82 4.58 3.43
CA VAL A 101 2.15 4.79 2.13
C VAL A 101 1.69 6.23 1.99
N ILE A 102 0.98 6.78 2.98
CA ILE A 102 0.48 8.16 2.89
C ILE A 102 1.61 9.19 2.91
N THR A 103 2.72 8.90 3.60
CA THR A 103 3.94 9.72 3.53
C THR A 103 4.52 9.72 2.11
N ASP A 104 4.58 8.56 1.43
CA ASP A 104 5.09 8.50 0.04
C ASP A 104 4.22 9.36 -0.89
N PHE A 105 2.91 9.40 -0.67
CA PHE A 105 1.98 10.23 -1.44
C PHE A 105 1.78 11.65 -0.90
N GLY A 106 2.64 12.10 0.03
CA GLY A 106 2.66 13.49 0.49
C GLY A 106 1.48 13.91 1.38
N ARG A 107 0.73 12.94 1.92
CA ARG A 107 -0.39 13.18 2.83
C ARG A 107 0.13 13.25 4.27
N LYS A 108 -0.27 14.30 4.99
CA LYS A 108 0.15 14.53 6.38
C LYS A 108 -0.43 13.49 7.33
N SER A 109 0.40 13.05 8.27
CA SER A 109 0.06 12.13 9.35
C SER A 109 0.63 12.66 10.67
N SER A 110 0.34 11.99 11.79
CA SER A 110 0.98 12.32 13.08
C SER A 110 2.50 12.14 13.08
N ALA A 111 3.06 11.41 12.12
CA ALA A 111 4.49 11.18 11.96
C ALA A 111 5.12 12.07 10.87
N TRP A 112 4.39 13.06 10.34
CA TRP A 112 4.84 13.86 9.19
C TRP A 112 6.19 14.53 9.42
N GLU A 113 6.34 15.25 10.54
CA GLU A 113 7.58 15.97 10.86
C GLU A 113 8.79 15.03 11.02
N VAL A 114 8.54 13.82 11.52
CA VAL A 114 9.58 12.79 11.70
C VAL A 114 10.05 12.23 10.36
N LEU A 115 9.12 12.02 9.42
CA LEU A 115 9.40 11.36 8.15
C LEU A 115 9.74 12.32 7.01
N LEU A 116 9.42 13.61 7.12
CA LEU A 116 9.61 14.59 6.06
C LEU A 116 11.08 14.68 5.58
N PRO A 117 12.11 14.76 6.46
CA PRO A 117 13.50 14.81 5.99
C PRO A 117 13.90 13.56 5.18
N LEU A 118 13.44 12.39 5.62
CA LEU A 118 13.70 11.13 4.92
C LEU A 118 12.94 11.07 3.59
N ARG A 119 11.70 11.55 3.53
CA ARG A 119 10.91 11.65 2.29
C ARG A 119 11.64 12.48 1.23
N GLU A 120 12.11 13.66 1.61
CA GLU A 120 12.86 14.53 0.70
C GLU A 120 14.16 13.88 0.21
N GLU A 121 14.86 13.15 1.06
CA GLU A 121 16.04 12.38 0.66
C GLU A 121 15.70 11.24 -0.31
N MET A 122 14.65 10.47 -0.01
CA MET A 122 14.23 9.34 -0.82
C MET A 122 13.69 9.75 -2.19
N GLU A 123 13.03 10.91 -2.31
CA GLU A 123 12.61 11.41 -3.62
C GLU A 123 13.80 11.81 -4.52
N ARG A 124 14.93 12.21 -3.92
CA ARG A 124 16.17 12.49 -4.66
C ARG A 124 16.90 11.23 -5.09
N SER A 125 16.95 10.20 -4.25
CA SER A 125 17.70 8.97 -4.52
C SER A 125 16.89 7.90 -5.26
N LEU A 126 15.58 7.86 -5.03
CA LEU A 126 14.62 6.90 -5.58
C LEU A 126 13.48 7.68 -6.27
N GLY A 127 13.72 8.08 -7.52
CA GLY A 127 12.79 8.88 -8.31
C GLY A 127 11.34 8.36 -8.31
N ARG A 128 10.36 9.29 -8.30
CA ARG A 128 8.93 8.96 -8.22
C ARG A 128 8.36 8.36 -9.51
N SER A 129 8.92 8.70 -10.67
CA SER A 129 8.49 8.19 -11.98
C SER A 129 6.97 8.31 -12.24
N ASN A 130 6.36 9.43 -11.83
CA ASN A 130 4.92 9.68 -11.96
C ASN A 130 4.03 8.59 -11.35
N ILE A 131 4.46 8.00 -10.22
CA ILE A 131 3.80 6.85 -9.60
C ILE A 131 2.30 7.08 -9.32
N GLU A 132 1.86 8.31 -9.04
CA GLU A 132 0.45 8.64 -8.83
C GLU A 132 -0.39 8.36 -10.07
N LYS A 133 0.13 8.71 -11.26
CA LYS A 133 -0.52 8.41 -12.52
C LYS A 133 -0.46 6.91 -12.81
N VAL A 134 0.73 6.31 -12.69
CA VAL A 134 0.94 4.88 -13.01
C VAL A 134 0.02 3.99 -12.18
N LEU A 135 -0.05 4.23 -10.86
CA LEU A 135 -0.88 3.45 -9.95
C LEU A 135 -2.37 3.69 -10.22
N GLY A 136 -2.78 4.95 -10.37
CA GLY A 136 -4.17 5.29 -10.67
C GLY A 136 -4.66 4.68 -11.99
N ASP A 137 -3.84 4.73 -13.04
CA ASP A 137 -4.12 4.13 -14.34
C ASP A 137 -4.24 2.61 -14.21
N ALA A 138 -3.30 1.94 -13.53
CA ALA A 138 -3.34 0.48 -13.34
C ALA A 138 -4.65 0.03 -12.68
N VAL A 139 -5.07 0.71 -11.60
CA VAL A 139 -6.33 0.41 -10.91
C VAL A 139 -7.54 0.64 -11.81
N VAL A 140 -7.56 1.74 -12.57
CA VAL A 140 -8.66 2.04 -13.51
C VAL A 140 -8.72 1.04 -14.66
N GLU A 141 -7.58 0.63 -15.22
CA GLU A 141 -7.53 -0.33 -16.31
C GLU A 141 -8.01 -1.71 -15.88
N GLN A 142 -7.68 -2.16 -14.66
CA GLN A 142 -8.27 -3.38 -14.10
C GLN A 142 -9.79 -3.23 -13.94
N ALA A 143 -10.28 -2.10 -13.42
CA ALA A 143 -11.70 -1.84 -13.25
C ALA A 143 -12.49 -1.77 -14.57
N LYS A 144 -11.86 -1.29 -15.66
CA LYS A 144 -12.45 -1.30 -17.00
C LYS A 144 -12.66 -2.72 -17.53
N ARG A 145 -11.77 -3.65 -17.19
CA ARG A 145 -11.88 -5.07 -17.54
C ARG A 145 -12.89 -5.79 -16.64
N GLN A 146 -12.87 -5.50 -15.34
CA GLN A 146 -13.65 -6.16 -14.30
C GLN A 146 -14.19 -5.12 -13.30
N PRO A 147 -15.35 -4.48 -13.57
CA PRO A 147 -15.89 -3.41 -12.73
C PRO A 147 -16.11 -3.79 -11.27
N GLU A 148 -16.37 -5.05 -10.97
CA GLU A 148 -16.52 -5.62 -9.63
C GLU A 148 -15.27 -5.44 -8.75
N LYS A 149 -14.07 -5.28 -9.34
CA LYS A 149 -12.83 -4.96 -8.62
C LYS A 149 -12.83 -3.54 -8.03
N ALA A 150 -13.74 -2.68 -8.46
CA ALA A 150 -13.87 -1.31 -8.00
C ALA A 150 -15.25 -1.01 -7.37
N PRO A 151 -15.60 -1.64 -6.22
CA PRO A 151 -16.86 -1.36 -5.53
C PRO A 151 -17.03 0.14 -5.24
N VAL A 152 -18.25 0.65 -5.36
CA VAL A 152 -18.56 2.09 -5.28
C VAL A 152 -17.99 2.77 -4.03
N VAL A 153 -17.98 2.07 -2.89
CA VAL A 153 -17.48 2.60 -1.60
C VAL A 153 -16.06 2.07 -1.35
N SER A 154 -15.15 2.34 -2.28
CA SER A 154 -13.73 1.97 -2.18
C SER A 154 -12.84 2.97 -2.92
N TRP A 155 -11.54 2.97 -2.62
CA TRP A 155 -10.58 3.83 -3.30
C TRP A 155 -10.47 3.54 -4.82
N PRO A 156 -10.41 2.27 -5.28
CA PRO A 156 -10.58 1.93 -6.70
C PRO A 156 -11.91 2.44 -7.30
N GLY A 157 -13.01 2.32 -6.55
CA GLY A 157 -14.33 2.76 -6.99
C GLY A 157 -14.43 4.26 -7.29
N VAL A 158 -13.84 5.10 -6.44
CA VAL A 158 -13.87 6.56 -6.66
C VAL A 158 -12.99 6.97 -7.85
N MET A 159 -11.85 6.32 -8.06
CA MET A 159 -11.00 6.58 -9.22
C MET A 159 -11.65 6.10 -10.53
N TYR A 160 -12.28 4.93 -10.52
CA TYR A 160 -13.00 4.43 -11.69
C TYR A 160 -14.19 5.33 -12.04
N LYS A 161 -14.95 5.79 -11.04
CA LYS A 161 -16.00 6.79 -11.24
C LYS A 161 -15.48 8.10 -11.84
N ALA A 162 -14.31 8.57 -11.41
CA ALA A 162 -13.68 9.78 -11.96
C ALA A 162 -13.29 9.59 -13.43
N HIS A 163 -12.77 8.42 -13.79
CA HIS A 163 -12.47 8.08 -15.18
C HIS A 163 -13.74 8.05 -16.04
N LEU A 164 -14.82 7.42 -15.58
CA LEU A 164 -16.09 7.38 -16.33
C LEU A 164 -16.69 8.78 -16.56
N ALA A 165 -16.45 9.73 -15.65
CA ALA A 165 -16.91 11.11 -15.81
C ALA A 165 -16.10 11.89 -16.86
N GLU A 166 -14.81 11.60 -17.00
CA GLU A 166 -13.89 12.28 -17.92
C GLU A 166 -12.91 11.29 -18.58
N PRO A 167 -13.38 10.44 -19.52
CA PRO A 167 -12.57 9.34 -20.07
C PRO A 167 -11.34 9.79 -20.87
N GLU A 168 -11.38 11.01 -21.42
CA GLU A 168 -10.27 11.61 -22.18
C GLU A 168 -9.20 12.27 -21.29
N TRP A 169 -9.41 12.32 -19.96
CA TRP A 169 -8.42 12.89 -19.05
C TRP A 169 -7.17 12.00 -18.97
N SER A 170 -6.01 12.58 -19.26
CA SER A 170 -4.72 11.87 -19.33
C SER A 170 -3.75 12.17 -18.19
N GLY A 171 -4.11 13.07 -17.26
CA GLY A 171 -3.30 13.40 -16.09
C GLY A 171 -3.39 12.36 -14.97
N VAL A 172 -2.91 12.70 -13.77
CA VAL A 172 -3.18 11.92 -12.55
C VAL A 172 -4.70 11.86 -12.33
N ASN A 173 -5.25 10.70 -11.97
CA ASN A 173 -6.69 10.56 -11.72
C ASN A 173 -7.16 11.61 -10.70
N LYS A 174 -8.27 12.31 -11.00
CA LYS A 174 -8.75 13.43 -10.18
C LYS A 174 -9.19 13.04 -8.77
N MET A 175 -9.39 11.75 -8.51
CA MET A 175 -9.80 11.20 -7.22
C MET A 175 -8.71 10.34 -6.57
N PHE A 176 -7.45 10.47 -7.00
CA PHE A 176 -6.30 9.77 -6.43
C PHE A 176 -6.05 10.13 -4.95
#